data_AF-A0A9P9SSY7-F1
#
_entry.id   AF-A0A9P9SSY7-F1
#
_cell.length_a   1.000
_cell.length_b   1.000
_cell.length_c   1.000
_cell.angle_alpha   90.00
_cell.angle_beta   90.00
_cell.angle_gamma   90.00
#
_symmetry.space_group_name_H-M   'P 1'
#
loop_
_entity.id
_entity.type
_entity.pdbx_description
1 polymer ?
#
loop_
_entity_poly.entity_id
_entity_poly.type
_entity_poly.pdbx_seq_one_letter_code
_entity_poly.pdbx_strand_id
1 'polypeptide(L)'
;MAASIVVKIAAPVEYQGLDLALTSQCRTAAEDGHFHIVARKLAALFWSDLPEVPALERAYGERATEIATDLGINPKGRKTDGLFQDLVGVDGTTVWAAATSGKGGIAVHLLACMLARIFPGLEAVSI
;
A
#
# COMPACT_ATOMS: atom_id res chain seq x y z
N MET A 1 -27.20 5.10 -5.94
CA MET A 1 -25.74 5.29 -5.81
C MET A 1 -25.46 5.92 -4.47
N ALA A 2 -25.12 5.12 -3.46
CA ALA A 2 -24.64 5.67 -2.20
C ALA A 2 -23.20 6.11 -2.41
N ALA A 3 -22.95 7.42 -2.38
CA ALA A 3 -21.60 7.95 -2.28
C ALA A 3 -21.02 7.44 -0.95
N SER A 4 -20.21 6.38 -1.02
CA SER A 4 -19.38 5.98 0.11
C SER A 4 -18.38 7.11 0.28
N ILE A 5 -18.62 8.00 1.25
CA ILE A 5 -17.62 8.98 1.66
C ILE A 5 -16.47 8.17 2.23
N VAL A 6 -15.46 7.99 1.40
CA VAL A 6 -14.23 7.32 1.79
C VAL A 6 -13.37 8.38 2.48
N VAL A 7 -13.37 8.36 3.81
CA VAL A 7 -12.57 9.28 4.62
C VAL A 7 -11.11 8.82 4.58
N LYS A 8 -10.24 9.66 4.02
CA LYS A 8 -8.79 9.49 4.09
C LYS A 8 -8.34 9.60 5.54
N ILE A 9 -7.62 8.60 6.02
CA ILE A 9 -7.03 8.58 7.36
C ILE A 9 -5.54 8.84 7.24
N ALA A 10 -4.98 9.60 8.17
CA ALA A 10 -3.55 9.83 8.24
C ALA A 10 -2.81 8.48 8.42
N ALA A 11 -1.82 8.22 7.58
CA ALA A 11 -1.00 7.03 7.70
C ALA A 11 -0.15 7.07 8.99
N PRO A 12 0.22 5.91 9.56
CA PRO A 12 1.17 5.85 10.68
C PRO A 12 2.53 6.46 10.32
N VAL A 13 3.23 7.00 11.32
CA VAL A 13 4.48 7.77 11.13
C VAL A 13 5.57 6.93 10.45
N GLU A 14 5.56 5.63 10.67
CA GLU A 14 6.48 4.66 10.12
C GLU A 14 6.43 4.58 8.59
N TYR A 15 5.31 4.99 7.97
CA TYR A 15 5.12 4.98 6.52
C TYR A 15 5.42 6.33 5.86
N GLN A 16 5.84 7.36 6.60
CA GLN A 16 6.08 8.70 6.04
C GLN A 16 7.16 8.71 4.95
N GLY A 17 8.21 7.91 5.09
CA GLY A 17 9.24 7.84 4.05
C GLY A 17 8.73 7.19 2.76
N LEU A 18 7.79 6.26 2.86
CA LEU A 18 7.08 5.72 1.70
C LEU A 18 6.27 6.81 0.99
N ASP A 19 5.51 7.63 1.71
CA ASP A 19 4.76 8.75 1.12
C ASP A 19 5.67 9.64 0.27
N LEU A 20 6.80 10.07 0.84
CA LEU A 20 7.77 10.96 0.20
C LEU A 20 8.49 10.33 -1.00
N ALA A 21 8.51 9.00 -1.07
CA ALA A 21 9.14 8.24 -2.13
C ALA A 21 8.20 7.94 -3.30
N LEU A 22 6.89 7.93 -3.08
CA LEU A 22 5.90 7.66 -4.12
C LEU A 22 5.86 8.77 -5.18
N THR A 23 5.63 8.35 -6.42
CA THR A 23 5.28 9.27 -7.50
C THR A 23 3.88 9.83 -7.26
N SER A 24 3.60 11.00 -7.82
CA SER A 24 2.27 11.62 -7.71
C SER A 24 1.16 10.70 -8.21
N GLN A 25 1.43 9.96 -9.29
CA GLN A 25 0.49 9.00 -9.86
C GLN A 25 0.19 7.84 -8.90
N CYS A 26 1.22 7.22 -8.30
CA CYS A 26 1.02 6.14 -7.33
C CYS A 26 0.29 6.63 -6.07
N ARG A 27 0.62 7.82 -5.58
CA ARG A 27 -0.08 8.43 -4.44
C ARG A 27 -1.57 8.63 -4.74
N THR A 28 -1.90 9.26 -5.86
CA THR A 28 -3.30 9.47 -6.25
C THR A 28 -4.04 8.16 -6.45
N ALA A 29 -3.42 7.16 -7.08
CA ALA A 29 -4.02 5.84 -7.26
C ALA A 29 -4.30 5.13 -5.92
N ALA A 30 -3.42 5.32 -4.95
CA ALA A 30 -3.51 4.73 -3.61
C ALA A 30 -4.55 5.42 -2.72
N GLU A 31 -4.74 6.73 -2.87
CA GLU A 31 -5.60 7.54 -1.99
C GLU A 31 -7.01 7.74 -2.55
N ASP A 32 -7.13 8.02 -3.85
CA ASP A 32 -8.38 8.37 -4.51
C ASP A 32 -8.88 7.28 -5.46
N GLY A 33 -8.06 6.25 -5.67
CA GLY A 33 -8.33 5.20 -6.64
C GLY A 33 -9.03 3.96 -6.08
N HIS A 34 -9.14 2.96 -6.95
CA HIS A 34 -9.76 1.67 -6.61
C HIS A 34 -9.01 0.95 -5.48
N PHE A 35 -7.69 1.11 -5.38
CA PHE A 35 -6.88 0.51 -4.32
C PHE A 35 -7.35 0.92 -2.92
N HIS A 36 -7.66 2.20 -2.73
CA HIS A 36 -8.15 2.71 -1.45
C HIS A 36 -9.50 2.08 -1.08
N ILE A 37 -10.42 2.00 -2.05
CA ILE A 37 -11.75 1.41 -1.87
C ILE A 37 -11.62 -0.07 -1.49
N VAL A 38 -10.76 -0.83 -2.18
CA VAL A 38 -10.52 -2.24 -1.91
C VAL A 38 -9.93 -2.43 -0.51
N ALA A 39 -8.88 -1.70 -0.17
CA ALA A 39 -8.22 -1.80 1.14
C ALA A 39 -9.21 -1.51 2.29
N ARG A 40 -10.03 -0.47 2.18
CA ARG A 40 -11.07 -0.17 3.17
C ARG A 40 -12.15 -1.24 3.27
N LYS A 41 -12.65 -1.72 2.13
CA LYS A 41 -13.70 -2.75 2.13
C LYS A 41 -13.19 -4.05 2.75
N LEU A 42 -11.97 -4.47 2.41
CA LEU A 42 -11.39 -5.68 2.99
C LEU A 42 -11.09 -5.49 4.49
N ALA A 43 -10.56 -4.34 4.90
CA ALA A 43 -10.35 -4.03 6.32
C ALA A 43 -11.67 -4.08 7.12
N ALA A 44 -12.74 -3.51 6.58
CA ALA A 44 -14.07 -3.57 7.18
C ALA A 44 -14.65 -5.00 7.20
N LEU A 45 -14.43 -5.77 6.13
CA LEU A 45 -14.92 -7.15 6.00
C LEU A 45 -14.31 -8.08 7.06
N PHE A 46 -13.01 -7.94 7.33
CA PHE A 46 -12.28 -8.81 8.25
C PHE A 46 -12.07 -8.21 9.65
N TRP A 47 -12.65 -7.04 9.93
CA TRP A 47 -12.36 -6.27 11.15
C TRP A 47 -12.49 -7.09 12.45
N SER A 48 -13.49 -7.97 12.54
CA SER A 48 -13.75 -8.80 13.72
C SER A 48 -12.75 -9.93 13.90
N ASP A 49 -12.09 -10.36 12.83
CA ASP A 49 -11.24 -11.57 12.81
C ASP A 49 -9.75 -11.24 12.77
N LEU A 50 -9.40 -9.96 12.51
CA LEU A 50 -8.01 -9.53 12.46
C LEU A 50 -7.43 -9.39 13.87
N PRO A 51 -6.30 -10.05 14.17
CA PRO A 51 -5.60 -9.83 15.42
C PRO A 51 -4.97 -8.43 15.44
N GLU A 52 -4.87 -7.85 16.64
CA GLU A 52 -4.09 -6.62 16.82
C GLU A 52 -2.59 -6.96 16.77
N VAL A 53 -1.90 -6.44 15.75
CA VAL A 53 -0.48 -6.74 15.47
C VAL A 53 0.39 -5.47 15.40
N PRO A 54 0.32 -4.55 16.37
CA PRO A 54 0.94 -3.22 16.27
C PRO A 54 2.47 -3.26 16.06
N ALA A 55 3.16 -4.23 16.68
CA ALA A 55 4.61 -4.39 16.49
C ALA A 55 4.97 -4.81 15.05
N LEU A 56 4.13 -5.63 14.42
CA LEU A 56 4.33 -6.06 13.03
C LEU A 56 4.01 -4.91 12.06
N GLU A 57 2.91 -4.18 12.28
CA GLU A 57 2.57 -3.01 11.46
C GLU A 57 3.69 -1.96 11.50
N ARG A 58 4.23 -1.68 12.70
CA ARG A 58 5.36 -0.78 12.89
C ARG A 58 6.61 -1.23 12.13
N ALA A 59 7.04 -2.48 12.35
CA ALA A 59 8.23 -3.03 11.70
C ALA A 59 8.09 -3.07 10.17
N TYR A 60 6.89 -3.36 9.67
CA TYR A 60 6.61 -3.35 8.24
C TYR A 60 6.69 -1.94 7.65
N GLY A 61 6.12 -0.94 8.33
CA GLY A 61 6.23 0.47 7.92
C GLY A 61 7.68 0.96 7.90
N GLU A 62 8.42 0.71 8.97
CA GLU A 62 9.85 1.06 9.08
C GLU A 62 10.66 0.48 7.91
N ARG A 63 10.44 -0.81 7.61
CA ARG A 63 11.13 -1.48 6.51
C ARG A 63 10.71 -0.98 5.13
N ALA A 64 9.42 -0.73 4.93
CA ALA A 64 8.92 -0.18 3.68
C ALA A 64 9.52 1.21 3.41
N THR A 65 9.60 2.05 4.45
CA THR A 65 10.23 3.36 4.41
C THR A 65 11.74 3.27 4.15
N GLU A 66 12.46 2.38 4.84
CA GLU A 66 13.89 2.15 4.62
C GLU A 66 14.18 1.85 3.14
N ILE A 67 13.47 0.88 2.56
CA ILE A 67 13.63 0.47 1.16
C ILE A 67 13.26 1.60 0.20
N ALA A 68 12.14 2.29 0.46
CA ALA A 68 11.63 3.33 -0.41
C ALA A 68 12.51 4.59 -0.42
N THR A 69 13.27 4.84 0.64
CA THR A 69 14.12 6.04 0.76
C THR A 69 15.57 5.82 0.34
N ASP A 70 16.00 4.57 0.18
CA ASP A 70 17.33 4.24 -0.34
C ASP A 70 17.42 4.50 -1.84
N LEU A 71 18.19 5.50 -2.27
CA LEU A 71 18.36 5.87 -3.68
C LEU A 71 19.15 4.82 -4.51
N GLY A 72 19.91 3.95 -3.86
CA GLY A 72 20.57 2.81 -4.50
C GLY A 72 19.59 1.70 -4.89
N ILE A 73 18.45 1.61 -4.19
CA ILE A 73 17.39 0.62 -4.43
C ILE A 73 16.22 1.25 -5.19
N ASN A 74 15.82 2.46 -4.81
CA ASN A 74 14.70 3.23 -5.36
C ASN A 74 15.20 4.52 -6.04
N PRO A 75 15.62 4.46 -7.32
CA PRO A 75 15.98 5.66 -8.05
C PRO A 75 14.76 6.56 -8.25
N LYS A 76 14.97 7.88 -8.23
CA LYS A 76 13.94 8.84 -8.62
C LYS A 76 14.03 9.14 -10.11
N GLY A 77 12.87 9.26 -10.75
CA GLY A 77 12.77 9.68 -12.14
C GLY A 77 13.51 10.99 -12.42
N ARG A 78 14.25 10.99 -13.52
CA ARG A 78 15.01 12.11 -14.07
C ARG A 78 14.44 12.53 -15.41
N LYS A 79 14.74 13.76 -15.83
CA LYS A 79 14.34 14.26 -17.17
C LYS A 79 14.85 13.38 -18.32
N THR A 80 15.96 12.68 -18.11
CA THR A 80 16.53 11.72 -19.08
C THR A 80 15.65 10.49 -19.31
N ASP A 81 14.74 10.19 -18.38
CA ASP A 81 13.81 9.06 -18.47
C ASP A 81 12.58 9.41 -19.33
N GLY A 82 12.49 10.66 -19.79
CA GLY A 82 11.50 11.13 -20.75
C GLY A 82 10.07 10.96 -20.26
N LEU A 83 9.21 10.39 -21.12
CA LEU A 83 7.79 10.15 -20.82
C LEU A 83 7.56 9.18 -19.66
N PHE A 84 8.57 8.41 -19.25
CA PHE A 84 8.46 7.42 -18.20
C PHE A 84 9.01 7.90 -16.85
N GLN A 85 9.42 9.16 -16.74
CA GLN A 85 9.98 9.73 -15.51
C GLN A 85 9.09 9.46 -14.28
N ASP A 86 7.77 9.58 -14.43
CA ASP A 86 6.81 9.39 -13.33
C ASP A 86 6.51 7.91 -13.02
N LEU A 87 7.10 6.98 -13.77
CA LEU A 87 7.05 5.54 -13.52
C LEU A 87 8.36 5.00 -12.91
N VAL A 88 9.40 5.83 -12.79
CA VAL A 88 10.68 5.42 -12.21
C VAL A 88 10.60 5.49 -10.69
N GLY A 89 10.84 4.32 -10.07
CA GLY A 89 10.92 4.16 -8.63
C GLY A 89 10.05 3.01 -8.12
N VAL A 90 9.83 2.97 -6.82
CA VAL A 90 9.06 1.95 -6.13
C VAL A 90 7.57 2.15 -6.37
N ASP A 91 6.88 1.07 -6.74
CA ASP A 91 5.42 1.01 -6.71
C ASP A 91 4.96 0.58 -5.31
N GLY A 92 4.70 1.55 -4.45
CA GLY A 92 4.13 1.34 -3.11
C GLY A 92 2.63 1.57 -3.03
N THR A 93 1.91 1.58 -4.16
CA THR A 93 0.50 1.99 -4.24
C THR A 93 -0.39 1.22 -3.26
N THR A 94 -0.25 -0.11 -3.23
CA THR A 94 -1.09 -0.97 -2.38
C THR A 94 -0.75 -0.86 -0.89
N VAL A 95 0.54 -0.65 -0.56
CA VAL A 95 1.01 -0.42 0.80
C VAL A 95 0.47 0.90 1.34
N TRP A 96 0.56 1.97 0.54
CA TRP A 96 0.06 3.29 0.91
C TRP A 96 -1.46 3.34 1.00
N ALA A 97 -2.17 2.66 0.09
CA ALA A 97 -3.61 2.51 0.16
C ALA A 97 -4.03 1.83 1.47
N ALA A 98 -3.32 0.79 1.89
CA ALA A 98 -3.57 0.09 3.15
C ALA A 98 -3.27 0.99 4.37
N ALA A 99 -2.15 1.71 4.36
CA ALA A 99 -1.75 2.62 5.44
C ALA A 99 -2.74 3.77 5.67
N THR A 100 -3.37 4.26 4.60
CA THR A 100 -4.34 5.36 4.65
C THR A 100 -5.80 4.91 4.81
N SER A 101 -6.06 3.59 4.80
CA SER A 101 -7.40 3.01 4.93
C SER A 101 -7.92 2.90 6.36
N GLY A 102 -7.08 3.17 7.36
CA GLY A 102 -7.42 3.05 8.78
C GLY A 102 -7.12 1.68 9.38
N LYS A 103 -7.70 1.42 10.56
CA LYS A 103 -7.41 0.21 11.34
C LYS A 103 -7.75 -1.05 10.55
N GLY A 104 -6.86 -2.05 10.65
CA GLY A 104 -6.94 -3.31 9.92
C GLY A 104 -6.44 -3.26 8.48
N GLY A 105 -6.24 -2.07 7.88
CA GLY A 105 -5.77 -1.94 6.50
C GLY A 105 -4.43 -2.63 6.24
N ILE A 106 -3.43 -2.34 7.08
CA ILE A 106 -2.10 -2.97 6.99
C ILE A 106 -2.17 -4.46 7.30
N ALA A 107 -2.87 -4.88 8.36
CA ALA A 107 -3.02 -6.29 8.71
C ALA A 107 -3.61 -7.12 7.56
N VAL A 108 -4.66 -6.62 6.90
CA VAL A 108 -5.24 -7.26 5.71
C VAL A 108 -4.27 -7.29 4.54
N HIS A 109 -3.53 -6.20 4.29
CA HIS A 109 -2.54 -6.15 3.23
C HIS A 109 -1.47 -7.22 3.42
N LEU A 110 -0.95 -7.37 4.64
CA LEU A 110 0.01 -8.41 4.99
C LEU A 110 -0.57 -9.82 4.84
N LEU A 111 -1.84 -10.02 5.22
CA LEU A 111 -2.54 -11.27 4.97
C LEU A 111 -2.61 -11.58 3.47
N ALA A 112 -2.98 -10.59 2.64
CA ALA A 112 -3.02 -10.75 1.19
C ALA A 112 -1.63 -11.13 0.63
N CYS A 113 -0.55 -10.52 1.13
CA CYS A 113 0.82 -10.90 0.76
C CYS A 113 1.16 -12.35 1.17
N MET A 114 0.70 -12.81 2.34
CA MET A 114 0.88 -14.21 2.75
C MET A 114 0.11 -15.16 1.84
N LEU A 115 -1.16 -14.87 1.56
CA LEU A 115 -1.99 -15.70 0.66
C LEU A 115 -1.40 -15.77 -0.75
N ALA A 116 -0.92 -14.65 -1.29
CA ALA A 116 -0.27 -14.60 -2.61
C ALA A 116 1.00 -15.46 -2.70
N ARG A 117 1.62 -15.81 -1.57
CA ARG A 117 2.78 -16.71 -1.53
C ARG A 117 2.42 -18.18 -1.33
N ILE A 118 1.23 -18.45 -0.80
CA ILE A 118 0.75 -19.80 -0.53
C ILE A 118 0.21 -20.44 -1.81
N PHE A 119 -0.51 -19.69 -2.63
CA PHE A 119 -1.14 -20.21 -3.85
C PHE A 119 -0.25 -19.97 -5.08
N PRO A 120 0.18 -21.02 -5.80
CA PRO A 120 0.79 -20.89 -7.12
C PRO A 120 -0.11 -20.10 -8.08
N GLY A 121 0.48 -19.36 -9.01
CA GLY A 121 -0.27 -18.42 -9.87
C GLY A 121 -1.44 -19.05 -10.64
N LEU A 122 -1.34 -20.32 -11.06
CA LEU A 122 -2.44 -21.03 -11.73
C LEU A 122 -3.56 -21.43 -10.77
N GLU A 123 -3.25 -21.74 -9.52
CA GLU A 123 -4.24 -22.08 -8.49
C GLU A 123 -4.94 -20.82 -7.97
N ALA A 124 -4.22 -19.69 -7.89
CA ALA A 124 -4.75 -18.42 -7.45
C ALA A 124 -5.85 -17.84 -8.38
N VAL A 125 -5.88 -18.25 -9.66
CA VAL A 125 -6.86 -17.78 -10.66
C VAL A 125 -7.83 -18.88 -11.12
N SER A 126 -7.77 -20.07 -10.52
CA SER A 126 -8.68 -21.17 -10.85
C SER A 126 -10.03 -20.90 -10.16
N ILE A 127 -10.92 -20.21 -10.88
CA ILE A 127 -12.36 -20.11 -10.60
C ILE A 127 -13.11 -20.81 -11.72
#